data_AF-A0A7N5P2B0-F1
#
_entry.id   AF-A0A7N5P2B0-F1
#
_cell.length_a   1.000
_cell.length_b   1.000
_cell.length_c   1.000
_cell.angle_alpha   90.00
_cell.angle_beta   90.00
_cell.angle_gamma   90.00
#
_symmetry.space_group_name_H-M   'P 1'
#
loop_
_entity.id
_entity.type
_entity.pdbx_description
1 polymer ?
#
loop_
_entity_poly.entity_id
_entity_poly.type
_entity_poly.pdbx_seq_one_letter_code
_entity_poly.pdbx_strand_id
1 'polypeptide(L)'
;MRPLPRPRPHGMPGSRLLAALCGALLCASGLFAASGPCFPNPCRNDAECQVVDDSHRGDVFTQYVCKCPHGYTGVHCETTCAMPLGMETGAISDSQISASSVHLGFMGLQRWAPELARLHRTGIVNAWTASNYDKNPWIQVNLMRKMRVTGVVTQGASRAGSAEYLKTFKVAYSVSGRKFQFIQSTEGTGDKMFVGNMDNSGLKVNLFDFPLEVQYVRLVPIICHRGCTLRFELLGCELNGIFNGVKLVVETPEETLFSHRGANATLPCRYHYEPALLSPRPVRVKWWKLSENGAPEQDVLVAIGRRHRSFGDYRGRVRLRRDEERQVSLQIRDLRLEDSGRYRCEVIDGLEDESGLVELELRGVVFPYQHPRGRYQLSFHEAQRACVEQDAVVASFEQLFRAWEEGLDWCNAGWLQDASVQYPITRVRQPCGGLGLAPGVRSYGPRHHRLHRYDAFCFAPALRGQVYYLEHPEKLTLAEAEEACREDGAHIAKVGQLFAAWKFRGLDRCDAGWLADGSVRYPVVHPRPNCGLLEPGVRSFGFPDPQAREYGVYCYRPR
;
A
#
# COMPACT_ATOMS: atom_id res chain seq x y z
N MET A 1 44.04 -56.87 -40.94
CA MET A 1 42.74 -56.74 -40.23
C MET A 1 41.78 -56.06 -41.21
N ARG A 2 40.87 -56.83 -41.79
CA ARG A 2 39.44 -56.91 -41.45
C ARG A 2 38.63 -55.75 -42.07
N PRO A 3 37.42 -56.03 -42.60
CA PRO A 3 37.16 -55.76 -44.02
C PRO A 3 36.06 -54.71 -44.28
N LEU A 4 36.12 -54.12 -45.47
CA LEU A 4 35.02 -53.51 -46.24
C LEU A 4 34.25 -54.61 -47.00
N PRO A 5 33.12 -54.38 -47.72
CA PRO A 5 32.01 -53.42 -47.57
C PRO A 5 30.62 -54.07 -47.88
N ARG A 6 29.57 -53.22 -48.05
CA ARG A 6 28.41 -53.36 -48.99
C ARG A 6 27.06 -54.00 -48.53
N PRO A 7 25.95 -53.72 -49.27
CA PRO A 7 24.58 -53.53 -48.74
C PRO A 7 23.58 -54.67 -49.06
N ARG A 8 22.33 -54.48 -48.60
CA ARG A 8 21.02 -55.17 -48.82
C ARG A 8 20.97 -56.46 -49.66
N PRO A 9 20.07 -57.39 -49.27
CA PRO A 9 19.34 -58.20 -50.23
C PRO A 9 17.80 -58.05 -50.16
N HIS A 10 17.20 -58.12 -51.33
CA HIS A 10 15.78 -58.42 -51.62
C HIS A 10 15.54 -59.94 -51.60
N GLY A 11 14.28 -60.36 -51.39
CA GLY A 11 13.69 -61.62 -51.87
C GLY A 11 13.06 -62.50 -50.78
N MET A 12 11.72 -62.51 -50.61
CA MET A 12 10.71 -63.42 -51.23
C MET A 12 10.36 -64.60 -50.29
N PRO A 13 9.28 -65.38 -50.49
CA PRO A 13 7.91 -65.09 -50.94
C PRO A 13 6.84 -65.74 -50.02
N GLY A 14 5.54 -65.46 -50.23
CA GLY A 14 4.46 -66.20 -49.57
C GLY A 14 3.10 -65.81 -50.12
N SER A 15 2.68 -66.48 -51.19
CA SER A 15 1.39 -66.28 -51.84
C SER A 15 0.61 -67.60 -51.77
N ARG A 16 -0.72 -67.47 -51.62
CA ARG A 16 -1.78 -68.48 -51.87
C ARG A 16 -1.92 -69.51 -50.73
N LEU A 17 -3.11 -69.95 -50.31
CA LEU A 17 -4.35 -70.24 -51.02
C LEU A 17 -5.55 -70.26 -50.03
N LEU A 18 -6.74 -70.05 -50.59
CA LEU A 18 -8.06 -70.63 -50.21
C LEU A 18 -8.84 -70.02 -49.04
N ALA A 19 -9.76 -69.14 -49.45
CA ALA A 19 -11.05 -68.92 -48.82
C ALA A 19 -11.96 -70.17 -48.92
N ALA A 20 -13.00 -70.18 -48.07
CA ALA A 20 -14.11 -71.14 -47.93
C ALA A 20 -13.72 -72.38 -47.07
N LEU A 21 -14.35 -72.68 -45.92
CA LEU A 21 -15.78 -72.68 -45.55
C LEU A 21 -15.99 -72.66 -44.02
N CYS A 22 -16.97 -71.86 -43.60
CA CYS A 22 -17.99 -72.10 -42.57
C CYS A 22 -17.73 -73.10 -41.43
N GLY A 23 -17.66 -72.58 -40.20
CA GLY A 23 -17.88 -73.32 -38.95
C GLY A 23 -18.49 -72.35 -37.92
N ALA A 24 -19.82 -72.40 -37.81
CA ALA A 24 -20.64 -71.49 -37.03
C ALA A 24 -20.55 -71.77 -35.51
N LEU A 25 -21.08 -70.81 -34.74
CA LEU A 25 -21.41 -70.81 -33.30
C LEU A 25 -20.28 -70.44 -32.34
N LEU A 26 -20.23 -69.14 -31.99
CA LEU A 26 -20.28 -68.67 -30.59
C LEU A 26 -20.79 -67.21 -30.57
N CYS A 27 -22.03 -67.07 -30.08
CA CYS A 27 -22.71 -65.93 -29.44
C CYS A 27 -22.34 -64.47 -29.78
N ALA A 28 -23.33 -63.79 -30.35
CA ALA A 28 -23.89 -62.50 -29.91
C ALA A 28 -23.05 -61.63 -28.94
N SER A 29 -22.45 -60.57 -29.48
CA SER A 29 -22.46 -59.21 -28.89
C SER A 29 -21.68 -58.28 -29.82
N GLY A 30 -22.36 -57.74 -30.83
CA GLY A 30 -21.91 -56.52 -31.47
C GLY A 30 -22.03 -55.40 -30.44
N LEU A 31 -20.93 -55.10 -29.74
CA LEU A 31 -20.82 -53.86 -28.98
C LEU A 31 -21.01 -52.71 -29.96
N PHE A 32 -22.20 -52.11 -29.95
CA PHE A 32 -22.38 -50.75 -30.42
C PHE A 32 -21.40 -49.88 -29.61
N ALA A 33 -20.42 -49.29 -30.28
CA ALA A 33 -19.66 -48.19 -29.72
C ALA A 33 -20.68 -47.08 -29.39
N ALA A 34 -20.91 -46.84 -28.10
CA ALA A 34 -21.79 -45.77 -27.65
C ALA A 34 -21.24 -44.44 -28.19
N SER A 35 -21.92 -43.86 -29.17
CA SER A 35 -21.61 -42.55 -29.71
C SER A 35 -22.71 -41.60 -29.26
N GLY A 36 -22.37 -40.62 -28.44
CA GLY A 36 -23.34 -39.68 -27.88
C GLY A 36 -22.63 -38.54 -27.12
N PRO A 37 -23.35 -37.45 -26.82
CA PRO A 37 -22.76 -36.23 -26.24
C PRO A 37 -22.14 -36.42 -24.84
N CYS A 38 -22.48 -37.52 -24.16
CA CYS A 38 -21.89 -37.91 -22.88
C CYS A 38 -20.82 -39.03 -22.98
N PHE A 39 -20.34 -39.38 -24.19
CA PHE A 39 -19.32 -40.42 -24.37
C PHE A 39 -18.17 -39.96 -25.28
N PRO A 40 -16.92 -39.84 -24.78
CA PRO A 40 -16.52 -40.00 -23.38
C PRO A 40 -17.14 -38.91 -22.47
N ASN A 41 -17.29 -39.18 -21.17
CA ASN A 41 -17.94 -38.25 -20.24
C ASN A 41 -17.24 -36.88 -20.24
N PRO A 42 -17.91 -35.80 -20.70
CA PRO A 42 -17.31 -34.45 -20.78
C PRO A 42 -17.19 -33.76 -19.42
N CYS A 43 -17.85 -34.28 -18.38
CA CYS A 43 -17.86 -33.70 -17.05
C CYS A 43 -16.61 -34.09 -16.25
N ARG A 44 -16.05 -33.14 -15.49
CA ARG A 44 -14.84 -33.32 -14.67
C ARG A 44 -15.19 -33.70 -13.23
N ASN A 45 -14.19 -34.19 -12.49
CA ASN A 45 -14.30 -34.52 -11.06
C ASN A 45 -15.40 -35.56 -10.74
N ASP A 46 -15.45 -36.65 -11.50
CA ASP A 46 -16.43 -37.74 -11.33
C ASP A 46 -17.91 -37.29 -11.45
N ALA A 47 -18.16 -36.17 -12.13
CA ALA A 47 -19.50 -35.65 -12.38
C ALA A 47 -20.29 -36.50 -13.39
N GLU A 48 -21.61 -36.60 -13.18
CA GLU A 48 -22.51 -37.40 -14.01
C GLU A 48 -23.02 -36.58 -15.21
N CYS A 49 -22.91 -37.10 -16.43
CA CYS A 49 -23.38 -36.44 -17.64
C CYS A 49 -24.80 -36.90 -18.02
N GLN A 50 -25.71 -35.96 -18.26
CA GLN A 50 -27.08 -36.22 -18.67
C GLN A 50 -27.39 -35.55 -20.01
N VAL A 51 -27.88 -36.31 -20.99
CA VAL A 51 -28.27 -35.81 -22.33
C VAL A 51 -29.61 -35.06 -22.21
N VAL A 52 -29.73 -33.89 -22.84
CA VAL A 52 -30.95 -33.07 -22.83
C VAL A 52 -31.56 -33.03 -24.23
N ASP A 53 -32.85 -33.31 -24.34
CA ASP A 53 -33.58 -33.40 -25.61
C ASP A 53 -34.01 -32.01 -26.15
N ASP A 54 -34.12 -31.88 -27.48
CA ASP A 54 -34.22 -30.63 -28.29
C ASP A 54 -35.45 -29.70 -28.04
N SER A 55 -36.18 -29.86 -26.93
CA SER A 55 -37.48 -29.18 -26.72
C SER A 55 -37.45 -27.87 -25.91
N HIS A 56 -36.31 -27.42 -25.38
CA HIS A 56 -36.23 -26.15 -24.65
C HIS A 56 -35.21 -25.18 -25.26
N ARG A 57 -35.67 -24.43 -26.25
CA ARG A 57 -34.90 -23.39 -26.96
C ARG A 57 -34.90 -22.08 -26.16
N GLY A 58 -33.75 -21.76 -25.60
CA GLY A 58 -33.41 -20.47 -24.98
C GLY A 58 -31.90 -20.37 -24.72
N ASP A 59 -31.19 -19.82 -25.70
CA ASP A 59 -29.85 -19.19 -25.64
C ASP A 59 -28.61 -19.94 -25.09
N VAL A 60 -28.58 -21.29 -25.00
CA VAL A 60 -27.34 -22.05 -24.74
C VAL A 60 -27.27 -23.36 -25.57
N PHE A 61 -26.16 -23.55 -26.31
CA PHE A 61 -25.91 -24.64 -27.28
C PHE A 61 -25.27 -25.90 -26.67
N THR A 62 -25.82 -26.51 -25.61
CA THR A 62 -25.24 -27.74 -25.03
C THR A 62 -26.25 -28.90 -25.02
N GLN A 63 -25.94 -29.98 -25.74
CA GLN A 63 -26.76 -31.22 -25.84
C GLN A 63 -26.68 -32.13 -24.59
N TYR A 64 -25.97 -31.68 -23.55
CA TYR A 64 -25.78 -32.39 -22.30
C TYR A 64 -25.64 -31.40 -21.13
N VAL A 65 -25.91 -31.87 -19.92
CA VAL A 65 -25.75 -31.16 -18.65
C VAL A 65 -24.96 -32.04 -17.69
N CYS A 66 -23.97 -31.45 -17.01
CA CYS A 66 -23.18 -32.10 -15.98
C CYS A 66 -23.80 -31.90 -14.60
N LYS A 67 -24.03 -32.98 -13.86
CA LYS A 67 -24.39 -32.96 -12.44
C LYS A 67 -23.13 -33.02 -11.59
N CYS A 68 -22.82 -31.90 -10.95
CA CYS A 68 -21.60 -31.75 -10.15
C CYS A 68 -21.72 -32.39 -8.76
N PRO A 69 -20.68 -33.09 -8.29
CA PRO A 69 -20.59 -33.51 -6.89
C PRO A 69 -20.52 -32.31 -5.93
N HIS A 70 -20.80 -32.55 -4.65
CA HIS A 70 -20.78 -31.50 -3.63
C HIS A 70 -19.44 -30.74 -3.60
N GLY A 71 -19.54 -29.41 -3.62
CA GLY A 71 -18.36 -28.53 -3.63
C GLY A 71 -17.83 -28.19 -5.02
N TYR A 72 -18.39 -28.73 -6.11
CA TYR A 72 -18.03 -28.40 -7.50
C TYR A 72 -19.16 -27.71 -8.25
N THR A 73 -18.81 -26.82 -9.17
CA THR A 73 -19.70 -25.99 -9.99
C THR A 73 -19.06 -25.72 -11.36
N GLY A 74 -19.82 -25.18 -12.32
CA GLY A 74 -19.34 -24.92 -13.69
C GLY A 74 -20.11 -25.74 -14.73
N VAL A 75 -19.89 -25.48 -16.02
CA VAL A 75 -20.60 -26.17 -17.12
C VAL A 75 -20.17 -27.64 -17.20
N HIS A 76 -18.93 -27.93 -16.82
CA HIS A 76 -18.32 -29.26 -16.76
C HIS A 76 -17.86 -29.63 -15.35
N CYS A 77 -18.37 -28.97 -14.31
CA CYS A 77 -17.99 -29.19 -12.91
C CYS A 77 -16.50 -28.96 -12.62
N GLU A 78 -15.90 -28.02 -13.36
CA GLU A 78 -14.49 -27.69 -13.33
C GLU A 78 -14.08 -26.77 -12.16
N THR A 79 -15.03 -26.08 -11.52
CA THR A 79 -14.77 -25.05 -10.49
C THR A 79 -15.13 -25.55 -9.09
N THR A 80 -14.17 -25.60 -8.18
CA THR A 80 -14.42 -25.86 -6.76
C THR A 80 -15.02 -24.61 -6.09
N CYS A 81 -16.20 -24.73 -5.48
CA CYS A 81 -16.93 -23.67 -4.76
C CYS A 81 -17.01 -23.97 -3.25
N ALA A 82 -15.99 -24.58 -2.65
CA ALA A 82 -15.92 -24.92 -1.23
C ALA A 82 -14.79 -24.18 -0.50
N MET A 83 -14.46 -22.97 -0.96
CA MET A 83 -13.37 -22.15 -0.41
C MET A 83 -13.82 -21.36 0.81
N PRO A 84 -12.95 -21.11 1.80
CA PRO A 84 -13.27 -20.26 2.94
C PRO A 84 -13.63 -18.84 2.50
N LEU A 85 -14.72 -18.29 3.04
CA LEU A 85 -15.23 -16.96 2.68
C LEU A 85 -14.61 -15.82 3.52
N GLY A 86 -13.84 -16.16 4.55
CA GLY A 86 -12.94 -15.23 5.23
C GLY A 86 -13.36 -14.85 6.65
N MET A 87 -13.98 -15.77 7.38
CA MET A 87 -14.13 -15.65 8.82
C MET A 87 -12.77 -15.76 9.52
N GLU A 88 -11.90 -16.70 9.14
CA GLU A 88 -10.57 -16.84 9.74
C GLU A 88 -9.62 -15.72 9.31
N THR A 89 -9.59 -15.41 8.01
CA THR A 89 -8.66 -14.44 7.41
C THR A 89 -8.98 -12.99 7.74
N GLY A 90 -10.21 -12.69 8.17
CA GLY A 90 -10.66 -11.32 8.43
C GLY A 90 -11.38 -10.64 7.26
N ALA A 91 -11.46 -11.27 6.08
CA ALA A 91 -12.14 -10.68 4.91
C ALA A 91 -13.63 -10.42 5.17
N ILE A 92 -14.29 -11.25 5.98
CA ILE A 92 -15.57 -10.89 6.59
C ILE A 92 -15.25 -10.01 7.80
N SER A 93 -15.56 -8.72 7.74
CA SER A 93 -15.30 -7.77 8.81
C SER A 93 -16.17 -8.02 10.05
N ASP A 94 -15.71 -7.56 11.21
CA ASP A 94 -16.47 -7.68 12.47
C ASP A 94 -17.87 -7.04 12.39
N SER A 95 -18.01 -5.96 11.61
CA SER A 95 -19.28 -5.27 11.40
C SER A 95 -20.33 -6.10 10.65
N GLN A 96 -19.92 -7.16 9.96
CA GLN A 96 -20.79 -8.06 9.21
C GLN A 96 -21.30 -9.22 10.07
N ILE A 97 -20.75 -9.43 11.27
CA ILE A 97 -21.08 -10.54 12.15
C ILE A 97 -21.98 -10.01 13.27
N SER A 98 -23.11 -10.67 13.47
CA SER A 98 -24.08 -10.31 14.51
C SER A 98 -24.62 -11.57 15.18
N ALA A 99 -25.12 -11.45 16.41
CA ALA A 99 -25.69 -12.57 17.13
C ALA A 99 -26.95 -12.16 17.89
N SER A 100 -27.76 -13.14 18.28
CA SER A 100 -28.96 -12.97 19.09
C SER A 100 -28.63 -12.45 20.49
N SER A 101 -27.55 -12.95 21.07
CA SER A 101 -27.09 -12.65 22.41
C SER A 101 -25.60 -12.95 22.57
N VAL A 102 -25.02 -12.46 23.66
CA VAL A 102 -23.62 -12.65 24.01
C VAL A 102 -23.50 -13.03 25.48
N HIS A 103 -22.57 -13.92 25.80
CA HIS A 103 -22.21 -14.24 27.16
C HIS A 103 -21.21 -13.22 27.73
N LEU A 104 -21.47 -12.77 28.96
CA LEU A 104 -20.58 -11.91 29.74
C LEU A 104 -20.07 -12.69 30.95
N GLY A 105 -18.77 -12.99 30.98
CA GLY A 105 -18.08 -13.63 32.11
C GLY A 105 -17.40 -12.61 33.03
N PHE A 106 -16.96 -13.08 34.21
CA PHE A 106 -16.21 -12.35 35.25
C PHE A 106 -16.54 -10.84 35.36
N MET A 107 -17.60 -10.50 36.10
CA MET A 107 -18.07 -9.12 36.31
C MET A 107 -18.24 -8.29 35.01
N GLY A 108 -18.50 -8.94 33.89
CA GLY A 108 -18.68 -8.29 32.58
C GLY A 108 -17.40 -8.04 31.80
N LEU A 109 -16.22 -8.40 32.33
CA LEU A 109 -14.93 -8.19 31.67
C LEU A 109 -14.66 -9.17 30.52
N GLN A 110 -15.27 -10.37 30.55
CA GLN A 110 -15.09 -11.37 29.48
C GLN A 110 -16.30 -11.37 28.54
N ARG A 111 -16.22 -10.61 27.45
CA ARG A 111 -17.30 -10.53 26.46
C ARG A 111 -17.09 -11.49 25.29
N TRP A 112 -17.87 -12.56 25.23
CA TRP A 112 -17.82 -13.60 24.19
C TRP A 112 -18.62 -13.20 22.95
N ALA A 113 -18.11 -12.18 22.26
CA ALA A 113 -18.81 -11.47 21.21
C ALA A 113 -18.82 -12.19 19.85
N PRO A 114 -19.78 -11.90 18.95
CA PRO A 114 -19.84 -12.52 17.61
C PRO A 114 -18.57 -12.32 16.77
N GLU A 115 -17.90 -11.18 16.88
CA GLU A 115 -16.64 -10.88 16.18
C GLU A 115 -15.48 -11.84 16.53
N LEU A 116 -15.59 -12.55 17.66
CA LEU A 116 -14.60 -13.54 18.10
C LEU A 116 -14.83 -14.93 17.49
N ALA A 117 -15.94 -15.18 16.79
CA ALA A 117 -16.35 -16.49 16.26
C ALA A 117 -15.54 -16.97 15.03
N ARG A 118 -14.23 -16.72 15.00
CA ARG A 118 -13.32 -17.01 13.89
C ARG A 118 -12.53 -18.29 14.17
N LEU A 119 -12.35 -19.15 13.17
CA LEU A 119 -11.56 -20.38 13.33
C LEU A 119 -10.13 -20.08 13.81
N HIS A 120 -9.54 -21.02 14.55
CA HIS A 120 -8.18 -20.98 15.08
C HIS A 120 -7.82 -19.77 15.95
N ARG A 121 -8.78 -18.89 16.27
CA ARG A 121 -8.54 -17.73 17.13
C ARG A 121 -8.06 -18.19 18.51
N THR A 122 -6.99 -17.58 18.99
CA THR A 122 -6.35 -17.85 20.28
C THR A 122 -6.67 -16.75 21.30
N GLY A 123 -6.39 -16.99 22.57
CA GLY A 123 -6.64 -16.05 23.67
C GLY A 123 -7.58 -16.59 24.74
N ILE A 124 -7.75 -15.81 25.82
CA ILE A 124 -8.59 -16.17 26.98
C ILE A 124 -10.09 -16.15 26.61
N VAL A 125 -10.48 -15.23 25.74
CA VAL A 125 -11.82 -15.12 25.15
C VAL A 125 -11.62 -15.12 23.64
N ASN A 126 -11.97 -16.22 22.99
CA ASN A 126 -11.57 -16.49 21.61
C ASN A 126 -12.67 -17.09 20.74
N ALA A 127 -13.92 -17.07 21.21
CA ALA A 127 -15.07 -17.56 20.46
C ALA A 127 -16.31 -16.71 20.78
N TRP A 128 -17.38 -16.94 20.03
CA TRP A 128 -18.70 -16.45 20.43
C TRP A 128 -19.37 -17.49 21.33
N THR A 129 -20.03 -17.01 22.38
CA THR A 129 -20.88 -17.81 23.26
C THR A 129 -22.19 -17.09 23.47
N ALA A 130 -23.30 -17.79 23.25
CA ALA A 130 -24.63 -17.23 23.51
C ALA A 130 -24.89 -17.02 25.02
N SER A 131 -25.79 -16.09 25.35
CA SER A 131 -26.23 -15.88 26.73
C SER A 131 -26.92 -17.14 27.29
N ASN A 132 -26.69 -17.45 28.56
CA ASN A 132 -27.35 -18.58 29.24
C ASN A 132 -28.88 -18.41 29.34
N TYR A 133 -29.37 -17.18 29.14
CA TYR A 133 -30.80 -16.86 29.18
C TYR A 133 -31.48 -16.89 27.80
N ASP A 134 -30.70 -17.04 26.72
CA ASP A 134 -31.21 -17.08 25.36
C ASP A 134 -31.63 -18.50 24.98
N LYS A 135 -32.94 -18.71 24.83
CA LYS A 135 -33.51 -20.02 24.49
C LYS A 135 -33.41 -20.33 22.99
N ASN A 136 -33.22 -19.32 22.14
CA ASN A 136 -33.21 -19.47 20.68
C ASN A 136 -32.00 -18.74 20.08
N PRO A 137 -30.77 -19.17 20.44
CA PRO A 137 -29.57 -18.46 20.02
C PRO A 137 -29.34 -18.56 18.52
N TRP A 138 -28.76 -17.51 17.93
CA TRP A 138 -28.27 -17.53 16.57
C TRP A 138 -27.05 -16.63 16.41
N ILE A 139 -26.18 -17.00 15.48
CA ILE A 139 -25.11 -16.13 14.96
C ILE A 139 -25.28 -15.98 13.46
N GLN A 140 -25.11 -14.75 12.97
CA GLN A 140 -25.41 -14.33 11.61
C GLN A 140 -24.20 -13.67 10.97
N VAL A 141 -23.98 -13.99 9.69
CA VAL A 141 -23.04 -13.28 8.82
C VAL A 141 -23.82 -12.59 7.70
N ASN A 142 -23.55 -11.30 7.49
CA ASN A 142 -23.97 -10.54 6.33
C ASN A 142 -22.84 -10.50 5.29
N LEU A 143 -23.01 -11.24 4.20
CA LEU A 143 -22.02 -11.32 3.12
C LEU A 143 -21.99 -10.06 2.23
N MET A 144 -22.84 -9.06 2.49
CA MET A 144 -22.98 -7.77 1.80
C MET A 144 -23.45 -7.85 0.33
N ARG A 145 -23.17 -8.96 -0.34
CA ARG A 145 -23.60 -9.32 -1.69
C ARG A 145 -24.18 -10.73 -1.71
N LYS A 146 -24.89 -11.10 -2.78
CA LYS A 146 -25.37 -12.47 -2.96
C LYS A 146 -24.19 -13.38 -3.31
N MET A 147 -24.01 -14.43 -2.53
CA MET A 147 -22.92 -15.40 -2.67
C MET A 147 -23.50 -16.80 -2.78
N ARG A 148 -22.73 -17.74 -3.31
CA ARG A 148 -23.04 -19.16 -3.29
C ARG A 148 -22.33 -19.81 -2.10
N VAL A 149 -23.10 -20.24 -1.11
CA VAL A 149 -22.59 -20.87 0.12
C VAL A 149 -22.81 -22.37 0.05
N THR A 150 -21.75 -23.15 0.20
CA THR A 150 -21.73 -24.60 -0.02
C THR A 150 -21.47 -25.39 1.24
N GLY A 151 -21.09 -24.75 2.34
CA GLY A 151 -20.89 -25.43 3.60
C GLY A 151 -20.45 -24.53 4.73
N VAL A 152 -20.18 -25.16 5.86
CA VAL A 152 -19.68 -24.51 7.07
C VAL A 152 -18.71 -25.41 7.81
N VAL A 153 -17.66 -24.81 8.36
CA VAL A 153 -16.70 -25.46 9.24
C VAL A 153 -16.91 -24.91 10.65
N THR A 154 -17.04 -25.78 11.65
CA THR A 154 -17.26 -25.37 13.05
C THR A 154 -16.15 -25.88 13.96
N GLN A 155 -15.89 -25.14 15.03
CA GLN A 155 -14.90 -25.42 16.07
C GLN A 155 -15.43 -24.93 17.43
N GLY A 156 -15.17 -25.66 18.51
CA GLY A 156 -15.57 -25.26 19.87
C GLY A 156 -14.59 -24.25 20.50
N ALA A 157 -14.61 -24.10 21.83
CA ALA A 157 -13.56 -23.42 22.59
C ALA A 157 -13.50 -23.92 24.06
N SER A 158 -12.56 -23.38 24.83
CA SER A 158 -12.48 -23.66 26.27
C SER A 158 -12.74 -22.40 27.08
N ARG A 159 -13.56 -22.51 28.12
CA ARG A 159 -13.82 -21.44 29.08
C ARG A 159 -13.51 -21.95 30.48
N ALA A 160 -12.59 -21.29 31.20
CA ALA A 160 -12.14 -21.68 32.54
C ALA A 160 -11.76 -23.16 32.68
N GLY A 161 -10.97 -23.69 31.73
CA GLY A 161 -10.53 -25.09 31.71
C GLY A 161 -11.60 -26.11 31.27
N SER A 162 -12.82 -25.65 30.96
CA SER A 162 -13.94 -26.49 30.52
C SER A 162 -14.16 -26.40 29.02
N ALA A 163 -14.21 -27.54 28.33
CA ALA A 163 -14.54 -27.61 26.91
C ALA A 163 -16.02 -27.29 26.67
N GLU A 164 -16.29 -26.31 25.81
CA GLU A 164 -17.62 -25.89 25.37
C GLU A 164 -17.69 -25.89 23.86
N TYR A 165 -18.75 -26.48 23.30
CA TYR A 165 -18.88 -26.64 21.87
C TYR A 165 -20.31 -26.94 21.43
N LEU A 166 -20.56 -26.70 20.15
CA LEU A 166 -21.84 -26.94 19.50
C LEU A 166 -21.97 -28.40 19.09
N LYS A 167 -22.97 -29.15 19.60
CA LYS A 167 -23.20 -30.56 19.24
C LYS A 167 -24.09 -30.71 18.02
N THR A 168 -25.18 -29.95 17.94
CA THR A 168 -26.08 -29.97 16.78
C THR A 168 -26.64 -28.58 16.51
N PHE A 169 -26.88 -28.29 15.23
CA PHE A 169 -27.37 -26.99 14.80
C PHE A 169 -28.17 -27.07 13.50
N LYS A 170 -28.93 -26.01 13.24
CA LYS A 170 -29.61 -25.77 11.96
C LYS A 170 -28.96 -24.58 11.26
N VAL A 171 -29.07 -24.55 9.93
CA VAL A 171 -28.64 -23.40 9.12
C VAL A 171 -29.87 -22.73 8.52
N ALA A 172 -30.02 -21.44 8.82
CA ALA A 172 -31.01 -20.57 8.23
C ALA A 172 -30.35 -19.58 7.27
N TYR A 173 -31.03 -19.22 6.20
CA TYR A 173 -30.50 -18.32 5.18
C TYR A 173 -31.54 -17.33 4.67
N SER A 174 -31.08 -16.19 4.15
CA SER A 174 -31.93 -15.17 3.57
C SER A 174 -31.21 -14.36 2.49
N VAL A 175 -31.98 -13.90 1.52
CA VAL A 175 -31.51 -12.98 0.47
C VAL A 175 -31.73 -11.51 0.85
N SER A 176 -32.72 -11.23 1.71
CA SER A 176 -33.14 -9.86 2.07
C SER A 176 -32.92 -9.49 3.53
N GLY A 177 -32.50 -10.45 4.36
CA GLY A 177 -32.35 -10.28 5.81
C GLY A 177 -33.67 -10.17 6.58
N ARG A 178 -34.83 -10.21 5.90
CA ARG A 178 -36.16 -10.08 6.51
C ARG A 178 -36.81 -11.43 6.83
N LYS A 179 -36.81 -12.34 5.85
CA LYS A 179 -37.40 -13.68 5.99
C LYS A 179 -36.29 -14.73 5.86
N PHE A 180 -36.14 -15.56 6.88
CA PHE A 180 -35.17 -16.64 6.90
C PHE A 180 -35.85 -17.97 6.59
N GLN A 181 -35.16 -18.81 5.84
CA GLN A 181 -35.57 -20.19 5.51
C GLN A 181 -34.50 -21.15 6.03
N PHE A 182 -34.91 -22.34 6.47
CA PHE A 182 -33.98 -23.37 6.92
C PHE A 182 -33.66 -24.34 5.77
N ILE A 183 -32.42 -24.85 5.76
CA ILE A 183 -32.04 -25.95 4.87
C ILE A 183 -32.92 -27.15 5.21
N GLN A 184 -33.54 -27.77 4.20
CA GLN A 184 -34.43 -28.92 4.36
C GLN A 184 -33.64 -30.23 4.22
N SER A 185 -34.11 -31.29 4.90
CA SER A 185 -33.52 -32.62 4.79
C SER A 185 -33.89 -33.29 3.47
N THR A 186 -32.95 -34.05 2.89
CA THR A 186 -33.17 -34.90 1.71
C THR A 186 -33.92 -36.19 2.03
N GLU A 187 -33.88 -36.64 3.28
CA GLU A 187 -34.39 -37.96 3.74
C GLU A 187 -35.77 -37.89 4.43
N GLY A 188 -36.42 -36.72 4.49
CA GLY A 188 -37.75 -36.58 5.09
C GLY A 188 -38.29 -35.14 5.16
N THR A 189 -39.54 -34.96 5.60
CA THR A 189 -40.17 -33.64 5.77
C THR A 189 -39.69 -32.96 7.06
N GLY A 190 -38.75 -32.02 6.96
CA GLY A 190 -38.29 -31.19 8.08
C GLY A 190 -36.93 -30.51 7.86
N ASP A 191 -36.58 -29.58 8.75
CA ASP A 191 -35.29 -28.88 8.70
C ASP A 191 -34.10 -29.84 8.92
N LYS A 192 -33.05 -29.70 8.11
CA LYS A 192 -31.81 -30.47 8.23
C LYS A 192 -31.11 -30.13 9.54
N MET A 193 -30.81 -31.17 10.32
CA MET A 193 -30.00 -31.09 11.53
C MET A 193 -28.54 -31.44 11.18
N PHE A 194 -27.63 -30.51 11.42
CA PHE A 194 -26.20 -30.73 11.22
C PHE A 194 -25.53 -31.22 12.51
N VAL A 195 -24.62 -32.18 12.36
CA VAL A 195 -23.78 -32.67 13.46
C VAL A 195 -22.59 -31.72 13.60
N GLY A 196 -22.44 -31.15 14.78
CA GLY A 196 -21.36 -30.25 15.15
C GLY A 196 -20.14 -30.98 15.70
N ASN A 197 -19.48 -30.34 16.65
CA ASN A 197 -18.21 -30.75 17.23
C ASN A 197 -18.39 -31.80 18.34
N MET A 198 -17.34 -32.59 18.57
CA MET A 198 -17.24 -33.54 19.68
C MET A 198 -16.29 -33.05 20.80
N ASP A 199 -15.50 -32.02 20.50
CA ASP A 199 -14.50 -31.42 21.37
C ASP A 199 -14.43 -29.90 21.16
N ASN A 200 -13.49 -29.25 21.84
CA ASN A 200 -13.27 -27.80 21.79
C ASN A 200 -12.32 -27.33 20.68
N SER A 201 -11.48 -28.19 20.12
CA SER A 201 -10.41 -27.82 19.18
C SER A 201 -10.54 -28.44 17.80
N GLY A 202 -11.15 -29.61 17.68
CA GLY A 202 -11.35 -30.29 16.40
C GLY A 202 -12.25 -29.50 15.47
N LEU A 203 -11.89 -29.50 14.18
CA LEU A 203 -12.69 -28.91 13.12
C LEU A 203 -13.75 -29.92 12.66
N LYS A 204 -14.99 -29.45 12.49
CA LYS A 204 -16.06 -30.24 11.87
C LYS A 204 -16.53 -29.53 10.60
N VAL A 205 -16.32 -30.18 9.46
CA VAL A 205 -16.81 -29.70 8.16
C VAL A 205 -18.19 -30.29 7.88
N ASN A 206 -19.14 -29.44 7.50
CA ASN A 206 -20.46 -29.81 7.03
C ASN A 206 -20.71 -29.15 5.67
N LEU A 207 -20.66 -29.93 4.60
CA LEU A 207 -21.06 -29.48 3.26
C LEU A 207 -22.58 -29.58 3.12
N PHE A 208 -23.16 -28.66 2.35
CA PHE A 208 -24.58 -28.64 2.06
C PHE A 208 -24.87 -29.50 0.83
N ASP A 209 -25.99 -30.22 0.89
CA ASP A 209 -26.44 -31.08 -0.20
C ASP A 209 -26.65 -30.24 -1.50
N PHE A 210 -27.12 -29.00 -1.34
CA PHE A 210 -27.27 -28.04 -2.43
C PHE A 210 -26.61 -26.69 -2.09
N PRO A 211 -25.93 -26.04 -3.05
CA PRO A 211 -25.39 -24.69 -2.86
C PRO A 211 -26.51 -23.67 -2.63
N LEU A 212 -26.34 -22.79 -1.64
CA LEU A 212 -27.29 -21.75 -1.29
C LEU A 212 -26.89 -20.41 -1.92
N GLU A 213 -27.78 -19.77 -2.68
CA GLU A 213 -27.56 -18.44 -3.24
C GLU A 213 -28.15 -17.33 -2.36
N VAL A 214 -27.33 -16.81 -1.45
CA VAL A 214 -27.80 -16.06 -0.27
C VAL A 214 -26.87 -14.90 0.09
N GLN A 215 -27.39 -13.92 0.82
CA GLN A 215 -26.58 -12.82 1.38
C GLN A 215 -26.41 -12.95 2.89
N TYR A 216 -27.40 -13.50 3.58
CA TYR A 216 -27.38 -13.68 5.02
C TYR A 216 -27.41 -15.16 5.35
N VAL A 217 -26.48 -15.59 6.20
CA VAL A 217 -26.42 -16.96 6.74
C VAL A 217 -26.48 -16.88 8.25
N ARG A 218 -27.31 -17.74 8.86
CA ARG A 218 -27.49 -17.89 10.29
C ARG A 218 -27.21 -19.32 10.70
N LEU A 219 -26.32 -19.50 11.67
CA LEU A 219 -26.19 -20.75 12.40
C LEU A 219 -27.06 -20.66 13.65
N VAL A 220 -27.91 -21.67 13.85
CA VAL A 220 -28.87 -21.74 14.96
C VAL A 220 -28.52 -22.96 15.81
N PRO A 221 -27.80 -22.77 16.93
CA PRO A 221 -27.52 -23.84 17.88
C PRO A 221 -28.79 -24.50 18.43
N ILE A 222 -28.81 -25.83 18.48
CA ILE A 222 -29.93 -26.61 19.04
C ILE A 222 -29.47 -27.37 20.29
N ILE A 223 -28.37 -28.12 20.20
CA ILE A 223 -27.80 -28.85 21.34
C ILE A 223 -26.35 -28.41 21.52
N CYS A 224 -26.00 -28.02 22.74
CA CYS A 224 -24.68 -27.51 23.09
C CYS A 224 -24.10 -28.32 24.26
N HIS A 225 -22.77 -28.45 24.31
CA HIS A 225 -22.06 -29.04 25.44
C HIS A 225 -21.63 -27.94 26.40
N ARG A 226 -22.21 -27.91 27.61
CA ARG A 226 -22.03 -26.89 28.67
C ARG A 226 -22.48 -25.46 28.28
N GLY A 227 -22.01 -24.94 27.15
CA GLY A 227 -22.39 -23.65 26.59
C GLY A 227 -22.41 -23.70 25.07
N CYS A 228 -23.26 -22.87 24.46
CA CYS A 228 -23.30 -22.73 23.00
C CYS A 228 -22.14 -21.84 22.54
N THR A 229 -20.97 -22.45 22.46
CA THR A 229 -19.71 -21.78 22.12
C THR A 229 -19.23 -22.23 20.75
N LEU A 230 -18.88 -21.28 19.88
CA LEU A 230 -18.59 -21.54 18.47
C LEU A 230 -17.53 -20.58 17.90
N ARG A 231 -16.61 -21.17 17.13
CA ARG A 231 -15.79 -20.56 16.08
C ARG A 231 -16.17 -21.22 14.76
N PHE A 232 -16.29 -20.46 13.67
CA PHE A 232 -16.71 -21.05 12.39
C PHE A 232 -16.15 -20.33 11.17
N GLU A 233 -16.21 -21.00 10.03
CA GLU A 233 -15.87 -20.50 8.70
C GLU A 233 -16.96 -20.92 7.72
N LEU A 234 -17.38 -19.98 6.86
CA LEU A 234 -18.34 -20.30 5.79
C LEU A 234 -17.57 -20.71 4.54
N LEU A 235 -18.08 -21.72 3.84
CA LEU A 235 -17.50 -22.20 2.59
C LEU A 235 -18.38 -21.77 1.41
N GLY A 236 -17.79 -21.32 0.32
CA GLY A 236 -18.53 -20.87 -0.85
C GLY A 236 -17.71 -20.22 -1.95
N CYS A 237 -18.40 -19.52 -2.84
CA CYS A 237 -17.85 -18.71 -3.92
C CYS A 237 -18.86 -17.63 -4.37
N GLU A 238 -18.45 -16.70 -5.24
CA GLU A 238 -19.33 -15.67 -5.82
C GLU A 238 -20.16 -16.26 -6.97
N LEU A 239 -21.40 -15.78 -7.16
CA LEU A 239 -22.35 -16.33 -8.15
C LEU A 239 -21.86 -16.29 -9.61
N ASN A 240 -20.91 -15.41 -9.91
CA ASN A 240 -20.30 -15.28 -11.23
C ASN A 240 -19.08 -16.20 -11.45
N GLY A 241 -18.81 -17.14 -10.54
CA GLY A 241 -17.78 -18.18 -10.74
C GLY A 241 -16.33 -17.70 -10.59
N ILE A 242 -16.07 -16.53 -10.00
CA ILE A 242 -14.71 -16.01 -9.83
C ILE A 242 -14.39 -15.82 -8.35
N PHE A 243 -14.15 -16.93 -7.64
CA PHE A 243 -13.14 -16.94 -6.59
C PHE A 243 -11.92 -17.69 -7.13
N ASN A 244 -11.23 -17.07 -8.08
CA ASN A 244 -9.96 -17.59 -8.60
C ASN A 244 -8.78 -16.93 -7.87
N GLY A 245 -8.74 -16.96 -6.52
CA GLY A 245 -7.59 -16.46 -5.74
C GLY A 245 -7.01 -15.13 -6.26
N VAL A 246 -7.90 -14.20 -6.67
CA VAL A 246 -7.50 -13.02 -7.43
C VAL A 246 -6.92 -12.01 -6.45
N LYS A 247 -5.59 -11.90 -6.46
CA LYS A 247 -4.85 -10.96 -5.63
C LYS A 247 -4.85 -9.57 -6.26
N LEU A 248 -5.30 -8.57 -5.53
CA LEU A 248 -5.04 -7.17 -5.81
C LEU A 248 -3.54 -6.91 -5.59
N VAL A 249 -2.89 -6.25 -6.53
CA VAL A 249 -1.48 -5.86 -6.42
C VAL A 249 -1.38 -4.37 -6.66
N VAL A 250 -0.65 -3.67 -5.79
CA VAL A 250 -0.33 -2.25 -5.92
C VAL A 250 1.13 -2.10 -6.26
N GLU A 251 1.41 -1.45 -7.39
CA GLU A 251 2.75 -1.16 -7.88
C GLU A 251 3.08 0.31 -7.61
N THR A 252 4.16 0.52 -6.85
CA THR A 252 4.77 1.81 -6.58
C THR A 252 6.28 1.75 -6.82
N PRO A 253 6.94 2.86 -7.19
CA PRO A 253 8.39 2.88 -7.39
C PRO A 253 9.14 2.61 -6.08
N GLU A 254 10.26 1.89 -6.16
CA GLU A 254 11.18 1.70 -5.02
C GLU A 254 12.10 2.93 -4.82
N GLU A 255 12.35 3.69 -5.88
CA GLU A 255 13.23 4.87 -5.85
C GLU A 255 12.52 6.14 -5.38
N THR A 256 13.28 7.00 -4.71
CA THR A 256 12.86 8.35 -4.30
C THR A 256 12.58 9.25 -5.50
N LEU A 257 11.41 9.89 -5.50
CA LEU A 257 11.05 10.85 -6.53
C LEU A 257 11.58 12.22 -6.17
N PHE A 258 12.39 12.79 -7.07
CA PHE A 258 12.94 14.11 -6.88
C PHE A 258 12.19 15.17 -7.67
N SER A 259 11.77 16.25 -7.00
CA SER A 259 11.14 17.40 -7.64
C SER A 259 11.72 18.73 -7.14
N HIS A 260 11.11 19.85 -7.50
CA HIS A 260 11.52 21.18 -7.04
C HIS A 260 10.29 22.01 -6.64
N ARG A 261 10.52 23.06 -5.85
CA ARG A 261 9.43 23.88 -5.31
C ARG A 261 8.66 24.57 -6.44
N GLY A 262 7.34 24.58 -6.32
CA GLY A 262 6.42 25.14 -7.32
C GLY A 262 6.28 24.31 -8.59
N ALA A 263 6.89 23.11 -8.66
CA ALA A 263 6.66 22.15 -9.73
C ALA A 263 5.34 21.39 -9.51
N ASN A 264 4.94 20.61 -10.51
CA ASN A 264 3.92 19.58 -10.35
C ASN A 264 4.63 18.24 -10.21
N ALA A 265 4.35 17.49 -9.14
CA ALA A 265 4.80 16.10 -8.99
C ALA A 265 3.65 15.14 -9.30
N THR A 266 4.00 13.98 -9.83
CA THR A 266 3.08 12.85 -9.95
C THR A 266 3.66 11.70 -9.16
N LEU A 267 2.97 11.26 -8.11
CA LEU A 267 3.30 10.10 -7.32
C LEU A 267 2.69 8.87 -8.00
N PRO A 268 3.49 7.99 -8.62
CA PRO A 268 3.00 6.84 -9.35
C PRO A 268 2.37 5.83 -8.38
N CYS A 269 1.18 5.38 -8.74
CA CYS A 269 0.52 4.26 -8.11
C CYS A 269 -0.36 3.62 -9.18
N ARG A 270 -0.10 2.35 -9.47
CA ARG A 270 -0.83 1.52 -10.42
C ARG A 270 -1.32 0.30 -9.66
N TYR A 271 -2.49 -0.21 -10.02
CA TYR A 271 -2.98 -1.45 -9.44
C TYR A 271 -3.43 -2.41 -10.52
N HIS A 272 -3.27 -3.70 -10.26
CA HIS A 272 -3.79 -4.75 -11.12
C HIS A 272 -4.24 -5.93 -10.29
N TYR A 273 -4.86 -6.89 -10.97
CA TYR A 273 -5.36 -8.11 -10.37
C TYR A 273 -4.60 -9.28 -10.96
N GLU A 274 -4.19 -10.23 -10.12
CA GLU A 274 -3.53 -11.46 -10.52
C GLU A 274 -4.37 -12.67 -10.08
N PRO A 275 -4.97 -13.44 -11.01
CA PRO A 275 -5.00 -13.23 -12.46
C PRO A 275 -5.90 -12.05 -12.90
N ALA A 276 -5.67 -11.55 -14.12
CA ALA A 276 -6.38 -10.39 -14.65
C ALA A 276 -7.90 -10.62 -14.75
N LEU A 277 -8.68 -9.69 -14.21
CA LEU A 277 -10.15 -9.74 -14.24
C LEU A 277 -10.71 -9.38 -15.61
N LEU A 278 -11.77 -10.08 -16.01
CA LEU A 278 -12.56 -9.81 -17.23
C LEU A 278 -13.36 -8.50 -17.15
N SER A 279 -13.71 -8.05 -15.95
CA SER A 279 -14.44 -6.79 -15.72
C SER A 279 -13.80 -5.97 -14.58
N PRO A 280 -13.61 -4.64 -14.74
CA PRO A 280 -13.06 -3.80 -13.68
C PRO A 280 -13.96 -3.79 -12.44
N ARG A 281 -13.39 -4.02 -11.26
CA ARG A 281 -14.09 -3.85 -9.98
C ARG A 281 -14.03 -2.38 -9.54
N PRO A 282 -15.10 -1.83 -8.94
CA PRO A 282 -15.06 -0.49 -8.38
C PRO A 282 -14.14 -0.46 -7.15
N VAL A 283 -13.06 0.32 -7.22
CA VAL A 283 -12.11 0.50 -6.12
C VAL A 283 -12.29 1.84 -5.40
N ARG A 284 -12.03 1.84 -4.09
CA ARG A 284 -11.81 3.03 -3.28
C ARG A 284 -10.31 3.23 -3.12
N VAL A 285 -9.84 4.42 -3.47
CA VAL A 285 -8.43 4.82 -3.36
C VAL A 285 -8.27 5.81 -2.23
N LYS A 286 -7.28 5.61 -1.37
CA LYS A 286 -6.90 6.55 -0.31
C LYS A 286 -5.42 6.90 -0.43
N TRP A 287 -5.12 8.18 -0.33
CA TRP A 287 -3.78 8.72 -0.26
C TRP A 287 -3.57 9.43 1.06
N TRP A 288 -2.47 9.09 1.72
CA TRP A 288 -2.09 9.60 3.04
C TRP A 288 -0.64 10.05 3.01
N LYS A 289 -0.32 11.11 3.75
CA LYS A 289 1.07 11.46 4.05
C LYS A 289 1.43 10.87 5.42
N LEU A 290 2.48 10.06 5.45
CA LEU A 290 2.99 9.48 6.68
C LEU A 290 3.66 10.58 7.52
N SER A 291 3.40 10.56 8.82
CA SER A 291 4.08 11.47 9.72
C SER A 291 5.47 10.97 10.06
N GLU A 292 6.41 11.90 10.13
CA GLU A 292 7.64 11.71 10.88
C GLU A 292 7.34 11.95 12.37
N ASN A 293 7.98 11.20 13.27
CA ASN A 293 7.97 11.46 14.72
C ASN A 293 6.64 11.24 15.47
N GLY A 294 5.78 10.32 15.00
CA GLY A 294 4.61 9.86 15.76
C GLY A 294 3.42 10.82 15.78
N ALA A 295 3.42 11.87 14.96
CA ALA A 295 2.22 12.67 14.71
C ALA A 295 1.17 11.87 13.89
N PRO A 296 -0.12 12.26 13.91
CA PRO A 296 -1.15 11.55 13.17
C PRO A 296 -0.92 11.65 11.65
N GLU A 297 -1.14 10.54 10.94
CA GLU A 297 -1.11 10.52 9.47
C GLU A 297 -2.07 11.57 8.89
N GLN A 298 -1.62 12.30 7.87
CA GLN A 298 -2.41 13.36 7.26
C GLN A 298 -3.14 12.83 6.02
N ASP A 299 -4.47 12.88 6.04
CA ASP A 299 -5.29 12.57 4.85
C ASP A 299 -4.94 13.55 3.72
N VAL A 300 -4.69 13.02 2.51
CA VAL A 300 -4.38 13.83 1.32
C VAL A 300 -5.57 13.83 0.37
N LEU A 301 -6.00 12.64 -0.07
CA LEU A 301 -7.10 12.47 -1.02
C LEU A 301 -7.79 11.11 -0.87
N VAL A 302 -9.11 11.09 -0.97
CA VAL A 302 -9.92 9.86 -1.07
C VAL A 302 -10.76 9.90 -2.33
N ALA A 303 -10.81 8.81 -3.09
CA ALA A 303 -11.60 8.69 -4.31
C ALA A 303 -12.40 7.39 -4.37
N ILE A 304 -13.61 7.48 -4.93
CA ILE A 304 -14.50 6.34 -5.25
C ILE A 304 -15.03 6.58 -6.66
N GLY A 305 -14.55 5.79 -7.61
CA GLY A 305 -14.85 5.97 -9.04
C GLY A 305 -14.56 7.39 -9.52
N ARG A 306 -15.59 8.12 -9.97
CA ARG A 306 -15.43 9.49 -10.48
C ARG A 306 -15.43 10.58 -9.39
N ARG A 307 -15.84 10.26 -8.16
CA ARG A 307 -15.90 11.22 -7.05
C ARG A 307 -14.59 11.20 -6.28
N HIS A 308 -14.10 12.36 -5.89
CA HIS A 308 -12.92 12.49 -5.04
C HIS A 308 -13.09 13.63 -4.03
N ARG A 309 -12.35 13.54 -2.93
CA ARG A 309 -12.30 14.53 -1.87
C ARG A 309 -10.85 14.70 -1.42
N SER A 310 -10.36 15.94 -1.43
CA SER A 310 -9.05 16.33 -0.91
C SER A 310 -9.17 16.96 0.48
N PHE A 311 -8.11 16.87 1.29
CA PHE A 311 -8.11 17.31 2.69
C PHE A 311 -6.99 18.33 2.98
N GLY A 312 -7.11 19.05 4.09
CA GLY A 312 -6.11 20.04 4.55
C GLY A 312 -5.63 21.03 3.46
N ASP A 313 -4.33 21.29 3.46
CA ASP A 313 -3.63 22.18 2.50
C ASP A 313 -3.50 21.60 1.09
N TYR A 314 -3.93 20.35 0.89
CA TYR A 314 -3.96 19.71 -0.43
C TYR A 314 -5.21 20.07 -1.22
N ARG A 315 -6.22 20.71 -0.60
CA ARG A 315 -7.47 21.10 -1.27
C ARG A 315 -7.20 21.97 -2.50
N GLY A 316 -7.70 21.52 -3.66
CA GLY A 316 -7.54 22.21 -4.94
C GLY A 316 -6.17 22.03 -5.61
N ARG A 317 -5.17 21.49 -4.90
CA ARG A 317 -3.82 21.23 -5.44
C ARG A 317 -3.63 19.80 -5.92
N VAL A 318 -4.40 18.85 -5.37
CA VAL A 318 -4.24 17.42 -5.68
C VAL A 318 -5.35 16.87 -6.56
N ARG A 319 -4.99 15.97 -7.47
CA ARG A 319 -5.94 15.21 -8.30
C ARG A 319 -5.37 13.84 -8.67
N LEU A 320 -6.23 12.86 -8.92
CA LEU A 320 -5.80 11.59 -9.53
C LEU A 320 -5.64 11.75 -11.04
N ARG A 321 -4.54 11.22 -11.60
CA ARG A 321 -4.44 11.02 -13.06
C ARG A 321 -5.42 9.93 -13.48
N ARG A 322 -6.08 10.13 -14.63
CA ARG A 322 -7.13 9.24 -15.16
C ARG A 322 -6.85 8.82 -16.60
N ASP A 323 -5.58 8.76 -16.98
CA ASP A 323 -5.20 8.48 -18.37
C ASP A 323 -5.38 6.99 -18.73
N GLU A 324 -5.46 6.09 -17.73
CA GLU A 324 -5.67 4.64 -17.92
C GLU A 324 -6.61 4.06 -16.84
N GLU A 325 -7.38 3.00 -17.16
CA GLU A 325 -8.41 2.37 -16.29
C GLU A 325 -7.87 1.75 -14.98
N ARG A 326 -6.56 1.80 -14.74
CA ARG A 326 -5.87 1.19 -13.58
C ARG A 326 -4.81 2.10 -12.94
N GLN A 327 -4.79 3.37 -13.35
CA GLN A 327 -3.84 4.34 -12.85
C GLN A 327 -4.50 5.21 -11.78
N VAL A 328 -3.94 5.15 -10.56
CA VAL A 328 -4.43 5.90 -9.38
C VAL A 328 -3.34 6.81 -8.83
N SER A 329 -2.49 7.28 -9.74
CA SER A 329 -1.35 8.13 -9.43
C SER A 329 -1.82 9.52 -8.98
N LEU A 330 -1.26 10.01 -7.88
CA LEU A 330 -1.60 11.30 -7.29
C LEU A 330 -0.76 12.39 -7.95
N GLN A 331 -1.41 13.36 -8.58
CA GLN A 331 -0.74 14.58 -9.02
C GLN A 331 -0.92 15.68 -7.98
N ILE A 332 0.20 16.23 -7.52
CA ILE A 332 0.27 17.39 -6.63
C ILE A 332 0.75 18.58 -7.44
N ARG A 333 -0.02 19.66 -7.46
CA ARG A 333 0.34 20.92 -8.11
C ARG A 333 0.93 21.88 -7.10
N ASP A 334 1.83 22.73 -7.58
CA ASP A 334 2.47 23.78 -6.78
C ASP A 334 3.08 23.20 -5.50
N LEU A 335 4.13 22.39 -5.69
CA LEU A 335 4.82 21.72 -4.59
C LEU A 335 5.39 22.72 -3.58
N ARG A 336 5.08 22.49 -2.32
CA ARG A 336 5.54 23.26 -1.18
C ARG A 336 6.60 22.48 -0.40
N LEU A 337 7.30 23.17 0.48
CA LEU A 337 8.32 22.55 1.33
C LEU A 337 7.69 21.49 2.24
N GLU A 338 6.50 21.75 2.78
CA GLU A 338 5.78 20.77 3.58
C GLU A 338 5.27 19.56 2.77
N ASP A 339 5.33 19.56 1.44
CA ASP A 339 4.88 18.42 0.64
C ASP A 339 5.95 17.32 0.53
N SER A 340 7.20 17.54 0.94
CA SER A 340 8.20 16.46 0.97
C SER A 340 7.90 15.42 2.06
N GLY A 341 8.17 14.16 1.77
CA GLY A 341 8.03 13.04 2.69
C GLY A 341 7.44 11.79 2.02
N ARG A 342 7.05 10.82 2.86
CA ARG A 342 6.53 9.53 2.43
C ARG A 342 5.00 9.53 2.35
N TYR A 343 4.48 8.99 1.26
CA TYR A 343 3.06 8.89 0.97
C TYR A 343 2.64 7.43 0.85
N ARG A 344 1.48 7.08 1.40
CA ARG A 344 0.86 5.76 1.24
C ARG A 344 -0.28 5.83 0.24
N CYS A 345 -0.21 5.02 -0.81
CA CYS A 345 -1.30 4.75 -1.73
C CYS A 345 -1.99 3.46 -1.30
N GLU A 346 -3.26 3.52 -0.96
CA GLU A 346 -4.05 2.37 -0.50
C GLU A 346 -5.23 2.16 -1.47
N VAL A 347 -5.34 0.96 -2.02
CA VAL A 347 -6.40 0.57 -2.96
C VAL A 347 -7.25 -0.52 -2.32
N ILE A 348 -8.56 -0.29 -2.28
CA ILE A 348 -9.51 -1.13 -1.57
C ILE A 348 -10.64 -1.52 -2.52
N ASP A 349 -10.80 -2.81 -2.80
CA ASP A 349 -11.86 -3.32 -3.68
C ASP A 349 -13.07 -3.92 -2.94
N GLY A 350 -13.06 -3.82 -1.61
CA GLY A 350 -14.11 -4.30 -0.72
C GLY A 350 -13.96 -5.75 -0.26
N LEU A 351 -13.00 -6.51 -0.80
CA LEU A 351 -12.56 -7.82 -0.30
C LEU A 351 -11.09 -7.80 0.10
N GLU A 352 -10.27 -7.08 -0.66
CA GLU A 352 -8.83 -6.95 -0.43
C GLU A 352 -8.43 -5.47 -0.34
N ASP A 353 -7.44 -5.20 0.51
CA ASP A 353 -6.73 -3.94 0.63
C ASP A 353 -5.23 -4.17 0.43
N GLU A 354 -4.67 -3.45 -0.53
CA GLU A 354 -3.22 -3.42 -0.74
C GLU A 354 -2.73 -2.00 -0.75
N SER A 355 -1.46 -1.83 -0.38
CA SER A 355 -0.86 -0.51 -0.29
C SER A 355 0.60 -0.47 -0.75
N GLY A 356 0.96 0.64 -1.36
CA GLY A 356 2.33 0.95 -1.76
C GLY A 356 2.78 2.28 -1.14
N LEU A 357 4.09 2.42 -0.97
CA LEU A 357 4.72 3.64 -0.47
C LEU A 357 5.42 4.37 -1.61
N VAL A 358 5.31 5.69 -1.61
CA VAL A 358 6.00 6.57 -2.55
C VAL A 358 6.67 7.69 -1.76
N GLU A 359 7.97 7.86 -1.95
CA GLU A 359 8.73 8.92 -1.30
C GLU A 359 8.98 10.08 -2.26
N LEU A 360 8.59 11.28 -1.84
CA LEU A 360 8.80 12.53 -2.57
C LEU A 360 9.78 13.41 -1.83
N GLU A 361 10.88 13.74 -2.50
CA GLU A 361 11.86 14.67 -2.00
C GLU A 361 12.02 15.86 -2.93
N LEU A 362 12.24 17.03 -2.34
CA LEU A 362 12.64 18.20 -3.09
C LEU A 362 14.16 18.15 -3.27
N ARG A 363 14.63 18.38 -4.50
CA ARG A 363 16.04 18.69 -4.74
C ARG A 363 16.34 20.01 -4.07
N GLY A 364 17.42 20.06 -3.33
CA GLY A 364 17.85 21.27 -2.65
C GLY A 364 19.29 21.17 -2.19
N VAL A 365 19.73 22.20 -1.50
CA VAL A 365 21.09 22.34 -0.99
C VAL A 365 21.02 22.71 0.48
N VAL A 366 21.80 22.01 1.30
CA VAL A 366 21.99 22.36 2.71
C VAL A 366 23.10 23.39 2.80
N PHE A 367 22.85 24.43 3.59
CA PHE A 367 23.85 25.46 3.89
C PHE A 367 23.83 25.84 5.37
N PRO A 368 25.00 26.16 5.95
CA PRO A 368 25.08 26.67 7.31
C PRO A 368 24.60 28.13 7.34
N TYR A 369 23.80 28.45 8.36
CA TYR A 369 23.31 29.79 8.63
C TYR A 369 23.71 30.24 10.05
N GLN A 370 24.30 31.42 10.14
CA GLN A 370 24.76 32.04 11.37
C GLN A 370 24.03 33.39 11.56
N HIS A 371 23.67 33.71 12.79
CA HIS A 371 23.00 34.97 13.12
C HIS A 371 23.94 36.19 12.91
N PRO A 372 23.42 37.38 12.54
CA PRO A 372 24.22 38.60 12.38
C PRO A 372 25.10 38.97 13.59
N ARG A 373 24.56 38.77 14.80
CA ARG A 373 25.25 38.94 16.09
C ARG A 373 26.35 37.90 16.41
N GLY A 374 26.66 36.97 15.51
CA GLY A 374 27.72 35.98 15.70
C GLY A 374 27.22 34.54 15.88
N ARG A 375 28.15 33.66 16.26
CA ARG A 375 27.92 32.21 16.40
C ARG A 375 27.05 31.88 17.60
N TYR A 376 26.24 30.82 17.45
CA TYR A 376 25.48 30.18 18.52
C TYR A 376 24.50 31.10 19.24
N GLN A 377 23.74 31.87 18.45
CA GLN A 377 22.77 32.83 18.97
C GLN A 377 21.31 32.39 18.81
N LEU A 378 21.02 31.34 18.02
CA LEU A 378 19.66 30.94 17.70
C LEU A 378 19.18 29.83 18.64
N SER A 379 18.06 30.06 19.32
CA SER A 379 17.25 28.96 19.85
C SER A 379 16.60 28.15 18.71
N PHE A 380 16.02 27.00 19.00
CA PHE A 380 15.43 26.13 17.96
C PHE A 380 14.34 26.84 17.14
N HIS A 381 13.44 27.57 17.81
CA HIS A 381 12.38 28.32 17.13
C HIS A 381 12.90 29.53 16.35
N GLU A 382 13.96 30.19 16.85
CA GLU A 382 14.63 31.27 16.12
C GLU A 382 15.35 30.73 14.88
N ALA A 383 15.97 29.54 14.98
CA ALA A 383 16.59 28.86 13.84
C ALA A 383 15.56 28.47 12.77
N GLN A 384 14.39 27.96 13.17
CA GLN A 384 13.29 27.70 12.25
C GLN A 384 12.86 28.95 11.49
N ARG A 385 12.66 30.06 12.21
CA ARG A 385 12.28 31.34 11.59
C ARG A 385 13.37 31.88 10.67
N ALA A 386 14.62 31.82 11.10
CA ALA A 386 15.75 32.30 10.32
C ALA A 386 15.89 31.56 8.98
N CYS A 387 15.75 30.23 8.94
CA CYS A 387 15.76 29.51 7.67
C CYS A 387 14.60 29.93 6.77
N VAL A 388 13.38 30.08 7.31
CA VAL A 388 12.19 30.52 6.56
C VAL A 388 12.38 31.91 5.96
N GLU A 389 12.94 32.84 6.73
CA GLU A 389 13.27 34.19 6.24
C GLU A 389 14.24 34.15 5.06
N GLN A 390 15.12 33.16 5.01
CA GLN A 390 16.09 32.93 3.92
C GLN A 390 15.60 32.04 2.77
N ASP A 391 14.28 31.82 2.65
CA ASP A 391 13.64 30.98 1.61
C ASP A 391 14.05 29.49 1.70
N ALA A 392 14.23 29.02 2.94
CA ALA A 392 14.67 27.68 3.28
C ALA A 392 13.87 27.13 4.49
N VAL A 393 14.14 25.89 4.87
CA VAL A 393 13.66 25.28 6.14
C VAL A 393 14.83 24.70 6.90
N VAL A 394 14.66 24.38 8.18
CA VAL A 394 15.72 23.64 8.92
C VAL A 394 15.87 22.27 8.27
N ALA A 395 17.11 21.89 7.97
CA ALA A 395 17.41 20.64 7.28
C ALA A 395 17.10 19.42 8.15
N SER A 396 16.70 18.32 7.51
CA SER A 396 16.64 17.01 8.16
C SER A 396 18.04 16.42 8.32
N PHE A 397 18.17 15.38 9.16
CA PHE A 397 19.43 14.64 9.28
C PHE A 397 19.86 14.03 7.95
N GLU A 398 18.94 13.42 7.21
CA GLU A 398 19.24 12.79 5.92
C GLU A 398 19.75 13.79 4.88
N GLN A 399 19.19 15.00 4.87
CA GLN A 399 19.66 16.10 4.02
C GLN A 399 21.06 16.55 4.42
N LEU A 400 21.35 16.70 5.72
CA LEU A 400 22.68 17.06 6.21
C LEU A 400 23.71 15.97 5.88
N PHE A 401 23.34 14.71 6.07
CA PHE A 401 24.19 13.56 5.81
C PHE A 401 24.58 13.50 4.34
N ARG A 402 23.62 13.64 3.42
CA ARG A 402 23.92 13.72 1.98
C ARG A 402 24.79 14.91 1.62
N ALA A 403 24.54 16.08 2.21
CA ALA A 403 25.39 17.25 1.98
C ALA A 403 26.84 16.99 2.43
N TRP A 404 27.04 16.26 3.52
CA TRP A 404 28.37 15.81 3.96
C TRP A 404 29.01 14.81 3.00
N GLU A 405 28.26 13.83 2.48
CA GLU A 405 28.74 12.91 1.44
C GLU A 405 29.17 13.66 0.17
N GLU A 406 28.49 14.76 -0.15
CA GLU A 406 28.83 15.68 -1.24
C GLU A 406 29.99 16.65 -0.89
N GLY A 407 30.58 16.54 0.30
CA GLY A 407 31.78 17.26 0.70
C GLY A 407 31.57 18.46 1.63
N LEU A 408 30.36 18.66 2.19
CA LEU A 408 30.11 19.74 3.15
C LEU A 408 30.97 19.55 4.42
N ASP A 409 31.87 20.50 4.65
CA ASP A 409 32.76 20.55 5.81
C ASP A 409 32.46 21.80 6.65
N TRP A 410 31.85 21.63 7.82
CA TRP A 410 31.46 22.72 8.70
C TRP A 410 31.62 22.36 10.17
N CYS A 411 32.49 23.09 10.86
CA CYS A 411 32.85 22.80 12.25
C CYS A 411 31.84 23.30 13.30
N ASN A 412 31.01 24.29 12.96
CA ASN A 412 30.07 24.85 13.93
C ASN A 412 28.82 23.96 14.05
N ALA A 413 28.36 23.78 15.28
CA ALA A 413 27.17 23.03 15.61
C ALA A 413 25.89 23.78 15.22
N GLY A 414 24.96 23.09 14.53
CA GLY A 414 23.72 23.67 14.06
C GLY A 414 22.49 22.82 14.35
N TRP A 415 21.34 23.47 14.51
CA TRP A 415 20.03 22.83 14.67
C TRP A 415 19.61 22.08 13.40
N LEU A 416 18.96 20.92 13.61
CA LEU A 416 18.25 20.12 12.61
C LEU A 416 16.75 20.04 12.91
N GLN A 417 15.96 19.59 11.94
CA GLN A 417 14.49 19.58 11.98
C GLN A 417 13.91 18.77 13.16
N ASP A 418 14.61 17.75 13.61
CA ASP A 418 14.27 16.90 14.77
C ASP A 418 14.68 17.50 16.12
N ALA A 419 15.10 18.77 16.14
CA ALA A 419 15.68 19.47 17.29
C ALA A 419 16.95 18.82 17.86
N SER A 420 17.62 17.97 17.08
CA SER A 420 19.00 17.59 17.36
C SER A 420 19.96 18.68 16.90
N VAL A 421 21.17 18.66 17.46
CA VAL A 421 22.24 19.59 17.09
C VAL A 421 23.43 18.78 16.60
N GLN A 422 23.86 19.04 15.37
CA GLN A 422 24.89 18.25 14.71
C GLN A 422 25.86 19.15 13.93
N TYR A 423 26.97 18.60 13.46
CA TYR A 423 27.87 19.27 12.52
C TYR A 423 28.67 18.27 11.66
N PRO A 424 28.76 18.48 10.33
CA PRO A 424 29.48 17.60 9.43
C PRO A 424 30.96 18.01 9.27
N ILE A 425 31.89 17.06 9.39
CA ILE A 425 33.30 17.32 9.04
C ILE A 425 33.82 16.27 8.06
N THR A 426 34.49 16.73 7.00
CA THR A 426 35.23 15.87 6.08
C THR A 426 36.72 15.83 6.44
N ARG A 427 37.21 16.87 7.13
CA ARG A 427 38.60 16.96 7.62
C ARG A 427 38.65 17.04 9.14
N VAL A 428 39.44 16.15 9.74
CA VAL A 428 39.66 16.10 11.18
C VAL A 428 40.48 17.32 11.61
N ARG A 429 40.01 18.04 12.63
CA ARG A 429 40.64 19.26 13.15
C ARG A 429 40.53 19.26 14.67
N GLN A 430 41.59 19.71 15.34
CA GLN A 430 41.62 19.82 16.81
C GLN A 430 40.43 20.62 17.40
N PRO A 431 40.06 21.82 16.89
CA PRO A 431 38.90 22.56 17.39
C PRO A 431 37.54 21.92 17.05
N CYS A 432 37.48 20.96 16.12
CA CYS A 432 36.26 20.31 15.65
C CYS A 432 36.14 18.90 16.25
N GLY A 433 36.36 18.84 17.57
CA GLY A 433 36.33 17.64 18.41
C GLY A 433 37.53 16.69 18.26
N GLY A 434 38.74 17.23 18.10
CA GLY A 434 39.99 16.49 18.29
C GLY A 434 40.48 15.64 17.10
N LEU A 435 41.77 15.27 17.13
CA LEU A 435 42.48 14.55 16.07
C LEU A 435 42.23 13.03 16.03
N GLY A 436 41.66 12.46 17.09
CA GLY A 436 41.49 11.00 17.24
C GLY A 436 40.16 10.44 16.71
N LEU A 437 39.32 11.24 16.08
CA LEU A 437 37.97 10.87 15.65
C LEU A 437 37.85 11.01 14.13
N ALA A 438 37.33 9.98 13.46
CA ALA A 438 37.15 9.93 12.01
C ALA A 438 36.21 11.05 11.49
N PRO A 439 36.33 11.43 10.19
CA PRO A 439 35.35 12.29 9.53
C PRO A 439 33.93 11.72 9.62
N GLY A 440 32.93 12.61 9.67
CA GLY A 440 31.53 12.22 9.81
C GLY A 440 30.64 13.37 10.28
N VAL A 441 29.33 13.07 10.39
CA VAL A 441 28.35 13.95 11.00
C VAL A 441 28.31 13.70 12.51
N ARG A 442 28.77 14.68 13.28
CA ARG A 442 28.87 14.57 14.74
C ARG A 442 27.61 15.10 15.38
N SER A 443 27.06 14.34 16.33
CA SER A 443 25.81 14.67 16.98
C SER A 443 25.99 14.99 18.46
N TYR A 444 25.37 16.08 18.90
CA TYR A 444 25.12 16.39 20.29
C TYR A 444 23.76 15.86 20.75
N GLY A 445 22.99 15.18 19.89
CA GLY A 445 21.64 14.70 20.18
C GLY A 445 20.61 15.82 20.37
N PRO A 446 19.41 15.50 20.87
CA PRO A 446 18.35 16.46 21.15
C PRO A 446 18.76 17.49 22.20
N ARG A 447 18.40 18.76 21.99
CA ARG A 447 18.75 19.88 22.88
C ARG A 447 17.51 20.68 23.26
N HIS A 448 17.56 21.35 24.42
CA HIS A 448 16.40 22.10 24.91
C HIS A 448 16.08 23.31 24.00
N HIS A 449 14.87 23.32 23.43
CA HIS A 449 14.49 24.22 22.32
C HIS A 449 14.62 25.71 22.63
N ARG A 450 14.49 26.11 23.90
CA ARG A 450 14.50 27.52 24.34
C ARG A 450 15.78 27.97 25.04
N LEU A 451 16.51 27.04 25.65
CA LEU A 451 17.63 27.37 26.55
C LEU A 451 18.96 27.29 25.83
N HIS A 452 19.10 26.30 24.94
CA HIS A 452 20.33 26.15 24.18
C HIS A 452 20.29 27.01 22.92
N ARG A 453 21.47 27.48 22.52
CA ARG A 453 21.65 28.32 21.34
C ARG A 453 22.74 27.74 20.47
N TYR A 454 22.48 27.68 19.18
CA TYR A 454 23.38 27.13 18.16
C TYR A 454 23.19 27.90 16.85
N ASP A 455 23.94 27.52 15.82
CA ASP A 455 23.69 27.96 14.44
C ASP A 455 22.55 27.10 13.85
N ALA A 456 22.26 27.23 12.55
CA ALA A 456 21.26 26.40 11.88
C ALA A 456 21.82 25.80 10.60
N PHE A 457 21.43 24.56 10.28
CA PHE A 457 21.56 24.04 8.92
C PHE A 457 20.24 24.24 8.21
N CYS A 458 20.24 25.07 7.17
CA CYS A 458 19.05 25.36 6.39
C CYS A 458 19.11 24.59 5.06
N PHE A 459 17.97 24.08 4.62
CA PHE A 459 17.77 23.41 3.35
C PHE A 459 17.00 24.34 2.41
N ALA A 460 17.65 24.79 1.33
CA ALA A 460 17.02 25.56 0.26
C ALA A 460 16.65 24.65 -0.90
N PRO A 461 15.37 24.58 -1.30
CA PRO A 461 14.96 23.81 -2.47
C PRO A 461 15.44 24.48 -3.76
N ALA A 462 15.51 23.72 -4.84
CA ALA A 462 15.81 24.26 -6.17
C ALA A 462 14.78 25.35 -6.54
N LEU A 463 15.30 26.50 -6.99
CA LEU A 463 14.53 27.73 -7.17
C LEU A 463 13.78 27.83 -8.50
N ARG A 464 12.60 28.47 -8.44
CA ARG A 464 11.79 28.85 -9.61
C ARG A 464 11.98 30.34 -9.92
N GLY A 465 13.06 30.65 -10.61
CA GLY A 465 13.46 32.02 -10.96
C GLY A 465 14.91 32.08 -11.40
N GLN A 466 15.49 33.28 -11.35
CA GLN A 466 16.91 33.50 -11.61
C GLN A 466 17.51 34.40 -10.54
N VAL A 467 18.63 33.97 -9.96
CA VAL A 467 19.52 34.84 -9.18
C VAL A 467 20.65 35.29 -10.11
N TYR A 468 20.97 36.57 -10.09
CA TYR A 468 22.04 37.16 -10.88
C TYR A 468 22.72 38.28 -10.10
N TYR A 469 23.97 38.57 -10.45
CA TYR A 469 24.68 39.75 -9.96
C TYR A 469 24.25 40.96 -10.79
N LEU A 470 23.80 42.03 -10.14
CA LEU A 470 23.44 43.27 -10.83
C LEU A 470 24.71 44.09 -11.07
N GLU A 471 25.05 44.31 -12.34
CA GLU A 471 26.15 45.19 -12.71
C GLU A 471 25.73 46.64 -12.45
N HIS A 472 26.41 47.30 -11.51
CA HIS A 472 26.18 48.69 -11.14
C HIS A 472 27.50 49.47 -11.26
N PRO A 473 27.49 50.72 -11.77
CA PRO A 473 28.71 51.51 -11.98
C PRO A 473 29.49 51.80 -10.69
N GLU A 474 28.77 51.96 -9.58
CA GLU A 474 29.35 52.16 -8.25
C GLU A 474 29.02 50.99 -7.31
N LYS A 475 29.84 50.82 -6.27
CA LYS A 475 29.52 49.91 -5.16
C LYS A 475 28.43 50.51 -4.27
N LEU A 476 27.61 49.65 -3.70
CA LEU A 476 26.34 50.01 -3.08
C LEU A 476 26.38 49.78 -1.57
N THR A 477 25.70 50.63 -0.81
CA THR A 477 25.24 50.28 0.55
C THR A 477 24.14 49.22 0.50
N LEU A 478 23.80 48.61 1.63
CA LEU A 478 22.71 47.61 1.67
C LEU A 478 21.37 48.19 1.21
N ALA A 479 21.04 49.42 1.63
CA ALA A 479 19.79 50.08 1.25
C ALA A 479 19.74 50.42 -0.25
N GLU A 480 20.85 50.91 -0.80
CA GLU A 480 20.96 51.20 -2.25
C GLU A 480 20.93 49.90 -3.08
N ALA A 481 21.52 48.81 -2.57
CA ALA A 481 21.47 47.49 -3.18
C ALA A 481 20.03 46.96 -3.27
N GLU A 482 19.24 47.11 -2.22
CA GLU A 482 17.82 46.75 -2.22
C GLU A 482 17.01 47.57 -3.22
N GLU A 483 17.27 48.88 -3.29
CA GLU A 483 16.62 49.76 -4.26
C GLU A 483 16.99 49.40 -5.70
N ALA A 484 18.29 49.20 -5.97
CA ALA A 484 18.78 48.87 -7.31
C ALA A 484 18.16 47.57 -7.85
N CYS A 485 17.99 46.54 -7.02
CA CYS A 485 17.26 45.34 -7.44
C CYS A 485 15.79 45.65 -7.75
N ARG A 486 15.14 46.54 -6.98
CA ARG A 486 13.73 46.90 -7.16
C ARG A 486 13.51 47.69 -8.45
N GLU A 487 14.41 48.63 -8.74
CA GLU A 487 14.42 49.40 -10.00
C GLU A 487 14.59 48.48 -11.22
N ASP A 488 15.36 47.39 -11.09
CA ASP A 488 15.50 46.34 -12.11
C ASP A 488 14.34 45.32 -12.15
N GLY A 489 13.25 45.58 -11.42
CA GLY A 489 12.06 44.71 -11.38
C GLY A 489 12.31 43.36 -10.68
N ALA A 490 13.28 43.33 -9.77
CA ALA A 490 13.67 42.16 -8.99
C ALA A 490 13.63 42.48 -7.48
N HIS A 491 13.98 41.49 -6.65
CA HIS A 491 14.16 41.68 -5.21
C HIS A 491 15.61 41.35 -4.85
N ILE A 492 16.15 41.91 -3.77
CA ILE A 492 17.45 41.46 -3.26
C ILE A 492 17.38 39.95 -2.96
N ALA A 493 18.39 39.20 -3.39
CA ALA A 493 18.39 37.75 -3.25
C ALA A 493 18.55 37.34 -1.78
N LYS A 494 17.84 36.29 -1.39
CA LYS A 494 18.00 35.64 -0.08
C LYS A 494 19.15 34.64 -0.11
N VAL A 495 19.67 34.30 1.07
CA VAL A 495 20.79 33.36 1.18
C VAL A 495 20.45 31.99 0.57
N GLY A 496 19.28 31.43 0.87
CA GLY A 496 18.86 30.15 0.32
C GLY A 496 18.77 30.17 -1.20
N GLN A 497 18.30 31.28 -1.78
CA GLN A 497 18.21 31.46 -3.23
C GLN A 497 19.61 31.49 -3.88
N LEU A 498 20.58 32.17 -3.25
CA LEU A 498 21.97 32.18 -3.74
C LEU A 498 22.59 30.78 -3.75
N PHE A 499 22.44 30.03 -2.65
CA PHE A 499 22.95 28.65 -2.57
C PHE A 499 22.30 27.73 -3.61
N ALA A 500 20.99 27.85 -3.79
CA ALA A 500 20.28 27.05 -4.78
C ALA A 500 20.68 27.43 -6.22
N ALA A 501 20.98 28.72 -6.48
CA ALA A 501 21.47 29.16 -7.80
C ALA A 501 22.90 28.68 -8.07
N TRP A 502 23.78 28.73 -7.08
CA TRP A 502 25.11 28.15 -7.15
C TRP A 502 25.05 26.64 -7.48
N LYS A 503 24.26 25.87 -6.72
CA LYS A 503 24.20 24.40 -6.86
C LYS A 503 23.53 23.94 -8.16
N PHE A 504 22.41 24.55 -8.55
CA PHE A 504 21.54 24.02 -9.61
C PHE A 504 21.56 24.83 -10.91
N ARG A 505 22.04 26.08 -10.87
CA ARG A 505 22.16 26.94 -12.07
C ARG A 505 23.61 27.24 -12.42
N GLY A 506 24.57 26.76 -11.63
CA GLY A 506 26.00 26.99 -11.87
C GLY A 506 26.38 28.46 -11.75
N LEU A 507 25.71 29.23 -10.88
CA LEU A 507 26.04 30.64 -10.67
C LEU A 507 27.46 30.74 -10.10
N ASP A 508 28.36 31.33 -10.88
CA ASP A 508 29.81 31.36 -10.62
C ASP A 508 30.32 32.79 -10.79
N ARG A 509 30.56 33.48 -9.67
CA ARG A 509 30.94 34.90 -9.64
C ARG A 509 31.86 35.17 -8.46
N CYS A 510 32.98 35.84 -8.75
CA CYS A 510 33.97 36.17 -7.73
C CYS A 510 33.70 37.48 -6.98
N ASP A 511 32.68 38.22 -7.41
CA ASP A 511 32.34 39.51 -6.83
C ASP A 511 31.42 39.35 -5.62
N ALA A 512 31.84 39.91 -4.50
CA ALA A 512 31.03 40.03 -3.30
C ALA A 512 29.81 40.94 -3.54
N GLY A 513 28.65 40.49 -3.06
CA GLY A 513 27.42 41.25 -3.14
C GLY A 513 26.54 41.06 -1.91
N TRP A 514 25.74 42.09 -1.64
CA TRP A 514 24.73 42.11 -0.60
C TRP A 514 23.63 41.09 -0.86
N LEU A 515 23.12 40.53 0.24
CA LEU A 515 21.92 39.68 0.32
C LEU A 515 20.92 40.28 1.32
N ALA A 516 19.69 39.79 1.25
CA ALA A 516 18.56 40.29 2.06
C ALA A 516 18.76 40.20 3.58
N ASP A 517 19.63 39.31 4.07
CA ASP A 517 19.94 39.19 5.51
C ASP A 517 21.00 40.20 5.98
N GLY A 518 21.50 41.06 5.08
CA GLY A 518 22.61 41.97 5.32
C GLY A 518 23.97 41.26 5.34
N SER A 519 24.05 39.99 4.93
CA SER A 519 25.33 39.34 4.70
C SER A 519 25.86 39.63 3.30
N VAL A 520 27.19 39.57 3.18
CA VAL A 520 27.87 39.73 1.90
C VAL A 520 28.50 38.41 1.50
N ARG A 521 28.11 37.89 0.33
CA ARG A 521 28.51 36.56 -0.14
C ARG A 521 28.85 36.56 -1.63
N TYR A 522 29.51 35.50 -2.07
CA TYR A 522 29.77 35.25 -3.49
C TYR A 522 29.86 33.74 -3.79
N PRO A 523 29.24 33.25 -4.88
CA PRO A 523 29.23 31.83 -5.23
C PRO A 523 30.36 31.46 -6.19
N VAL A 524 31.12 30.42 -5.89
CA VAL A 524 32.22 29.92 -6.75
C VAL A 524 31.93 28.48 -7.15
N VAL A 525 31.75 28.24 -8.45
CA VAL A 525 31.62 26.89 -9.02
C VAL A 525 32.98 26.39 -9.49
N HIS A 526 33.73 27.25 -10.18
CA HIS A 526 35.09 26.96 -10.65
C HIS A 526 36.09 27.76 -9.83
N PRO A 527 36.83 27.10 -8.90
CA PRO A 527 37.78 27.78 -8.03
C PRO A 527 38.90 28.45 -8.82
N ARG A 528 39.25 29.68 -8.41
CA ARG A 528 40.27 30.52 -9.06
C ARG A 528 41.23 31.07 -8.00
N PRO A 529 42.53 31.21 -8.28
CA PRO A 529 43.51 31.68 -7.29
C PRO A 529 43.17 33.03 -6.64
N ASN A 530 42.54 33.94 -7.40
CA ASN A 530 42.18 35.28 -6.93
C ASN A 530 40.78 35.34 -6.29
N CYS A 531 40.17 34.19 -6.02
CA CYS A 531 38.77 34.07 -5.59
C CYS A 531 38.57 33.33 -4.26
N GLY A 532 39.58 33.41 -3.39
CA GLY A 532 39.59 32.71 -2.11
C GLY A 532 40.10 31.27 -2.22
N LEU A 533 39.54 30.39 -1.39
CA LEU A 533 39.98 28.98 -1.28
C LEU A 533 39.74 28.20 -2.59
N LEU A 534 40.63 27.26 -2.91
CA LEU A 534 40.60 26.41 -4.11
C LEU A 534 39.55 25.28 -4.05
N GLU A 535 38.36 25.58 -3.50
CA GLU A 535 37.24 24.64 -3.39
C GLU A 535 35.95 25.33 -3.85
N PRO A 536 35.02 24.61 -4.52
CA PRO A 536 33.71 25.17 -4.86
C PRO A 536 32.89 25.50 -3.61
N GLY A 537 32.05 26.53 -3.65
CA GLY A 537 31.16 26.89 -2.55
C GLY A 537 30.70 28.34 -2.59
N VAL A 538 29.71 28.65 -1.76
CA VAL A 538 29.33 30.03 -1.46
C VAL A 538 30.19 30.55 -0.31
N ARG A 539 30.95 31.61 -0.56
CA ARG A 539 31.84 32.25 0.41
C ARG A 539 31.12 33.43 1.06
N SER A 540 31.51 33.76 2.29
CA SER A 540 30.87 34.81 3.08
C SER A 540 31.92 35.72 3.71
N PHE A 541 31.70 37.02 3.63
CA PHE A 541 32.42 38.05 4.38
C PHE A 541 31.74 38.37 5.72
N GLY A 542 30.68 37.64 6.08
CA GLY A 542 29.89 37.88 7.28
C GLY A 542 28.91 39.03 7.07
N PHE A 543 28.74 39.84 8.12
CA PHE A 543 27.80 40.95 8.18
C PHE A 543 28.57 42.27 8.34
N PRO A 544 29.08 42.86 7.24
CA PRO A 544 29.79 44.13 7.28
C PRO A 544 28.85 45.30 7.58
N ASP A 545 29.41 46.50 7.79
CA ASP A 545 28.61 47.72 8.04
C ASP A 545 27.64 47.97 6.86
N PRO A 546 26.32 48.04 7.09
CA PRO A 546 25.33 48.30 6.05
C PRO A 546 25.54 49.60 5.27
N GLN A 547 26.30 50.56 5.83
CA GLN A 547 26.65 51.83 5.18
C GLN A 547 27.93 51.76 4.33
N ALA A 548 28.64 50.62 4.32
CA ALA A 548 29.83 50.45 3.51
C ALA A 548 29.49 50.33 2.01
N ARG A 549 30.12 51.16 1.18
CA ARG A 549 30.00 51.15 -0.29
C ARG A 549 31.13 50.35 -0.93
N GLU A 550 31.24 49.07 -0.60
CA GLU A 550 32.33 48.21 -1.07
C GLU A 550 31.86 47.03 -1.93
N TYR A 551 30.57 46.71 -1.89
CA TYR A 551 30.03 45.48 -2.47
C TYR A 551 28.97 45.78 -3.54
N GLY A 552 28.74 44.83 -4.44
CA GLY A 552 27.61 44.89 -5.36
C GLY A 552 26.36 44.27 -4.74
N VAL A 553 25.46 43.74 -5.57
CA VAL A 553 24.23 43.09 -5.09
C VAL A 553 23.88 41.88 -5.94
N TYR A 554 23.35 40.84 -5.29
CA TYR A 554 22.68 39.75 -5.97
C TYR A 554 21.17 39.99 -5.94
N CYS A 555 20.53 40.00 -7.11
CA CYS A 555 19.10 40.15 -7.24
C CYS A 555 18.45 38.82 -7.63
N TYR A 556 17.19 38.65 -7.25
CA TYR A 556 16.34 37.51 -7.57
C TYR A 556 15.10 37.97 -8.33
N ARG A 557 14.92 37.40 -9.52
CA ARG A 557 13.73 37.60 -10.35
C ARG A 557 12.87 36.33 -10.35
N PRO A 558 11.64 36.37 -9.79
CA PRO A 558 10.70 35.25 -9.85
C PRO A 558 10.22 35.00 -11.28
N ARG A 559 9.79 33.77 -11.59
CA ARG A 559 9.37 33.34 -12.93
C ARG A 559 7.89 33.02 -13.03
#